data_AF-A0A177KCC8-F1
#
_entry.id   AF-A0A177KCC8-F1
#
_cell.length_a   1.000
_cell.length_b   1.000
_cell.length_c   1.000
_cell.angle_alpha   90.00
_cell.angle_beta   90.00
_cell.angle_gamma   90.00
#
_symmetry.space_group_name_H-M   'P 1'
#
loop_
_entity.id
_entity.type
_entity.pdbx_description
1 polymer ?
#
loop_
_entity_poly.entity_id
_entity_poly.type
_entity_poly.pdbx_seq_one_letter_code
_entity_poly.pdbx_strand_id
1 'polypeptide(L)'
;MEAFEQFVALAMESEGLVVSSALKFNVRRRTRKQAYDEYRTHGFEVDLVGARRDKLILATVKSFFGSQGVAADHVLGNDATYSKWYALLNQDDVRESVVKGAAERFGYDLDQIELRLYARRLSTPASESTIRAWAAEQHVGGGVVKVYDARSVLQAVRQAARSKQYRDSAVLATLKVLDATDSLRPLSSEN
;
A
#
# COMPACT_ATOMS: atom_id res chain seq x y z
N MET A 1 2.52 4.19 12.83
CA MET A 1 1.83 3.88 11.57
C MET A 1 1.95 5.08 10.65
N GLU A 2 1.44 6.23 11.07
CA GLU A 2 1.50 7.51 10.34
C GLU A 2 2.88 7.89 9.78
N ALA A 3 3.96 7.76 10.58
CA ALA A 3 5.28 8.18 10.11
C ALA A 3 5.77 7.42 8.87
N PHE A 4 5.48 6.11 8.73
CA PHE A 4 5.90 5.36 7.53
C PHE A 4 5.05 5.71 6.32
N GLU A 5 3.76 5.96 6.52
CA GLU A 5 2.86 6.42 5.46
C GLU A 5 3.34 7.73 4.84
N GLN A 6 3.93 8.64 5.62
CA GLN A 6 4.52 9.86 5.07
C GLN A 6 5.71 9.58 4.14
N PHE A 7 6.53 8.55 4.42
CA PHE A 7 7.59 8.13 3.49
C PHE A 7 7.00 7.50 2.23
N VAL A 8 5.96 6.68 2.37
CA VAL A 8 5.27 6.07 1.22
C VAL A 8 4.59 7.14 0.36
N ALA A 9 3.92 8.11 0.98
CA ALA A 9 3.29 9.22 0.29
C ALA A 9 4.32 10.02 -0.50
N LEU A 10 5.46 10.36 0.09
CA LEU A 10 6.54 11.04 -0.63
C LEU A 10 7.14 10.19 -1.76
N ALA A 11 7.26 8.87 -1.58
CA ALA A 11 7.68 7.98 -2.65
C ALA A 11 6.67 7.99 -3.82
N MET A 12 5.38 7.96 -3.53
CA MET A 12 4.32 8.07 -4.53
C MET A 12 4.31 9.45 -5.20
N GLU A 13 4.46 10.54 -4.44
CA GLU A 13 4.58 11.89 -4.99
C GLU A 13 5.78 12.02 -5.95
N SER A 14 6.88 11.31 -5.67
CA SER A 14 8.04 11.26 -6.57
C SER A 14 7.77 10.58 -7.92
N GLU A 15 6.68 9.82 -8.03
CA GLU A 15 6.14 9.26 -9.29
C GLU A 15 5.25 10.27 -10.06
N GLY A 16 5.09 11.49 -9.54
CA GLY A 16 4.25 12.55 -10.11
C GLY A 16 2.78 12.46 -9.70
N LEU A 17 2.48 11.82 -8.57
CA LEU A 17 1.13 11.63 -8.05
C LEU A 17 0.76 12.71 -7.04
N VAL A 18 -0.51 13.12 -7.04
CA VAL A 18 -1.12 13.82 -5.90
C VAL A 18 -1.60 12.78 -4.91
N VAL A 19 -1.15 12.84 -3.65
CA VAL A 19 -1.43 11.81 -2.66
C VAL A 19 -2.36 12.33 -1.57
N SER A 20 -3.41 11.57 -1.28
CA SER A 20 -4.31 11.76 -0.14
C SER A 20 -4.08 10.66 0.90
N SER A 21 -4.28 11.00 2.16
CA SER A 21 -4.34 10.05 3.28
C SER A 21 -5.61 9.19 3.25
N ALA A 22 -5.75 8.35 4.28
CA ALA A 22 -6.73 7.27 4.38
C ALA A 22 -8.14 7.64 3.89
N LEU A 23 -8.65 6.84 2.93
CA LEU A 23 -10.01 6.95 2.42
C LEU A 23 -10.78 5.66 2.66
N LYS A 24 -12.04 5.79 3.07
CA LYS A 24 -12.95 4.65 3.27
C LYS A 24 -13.84 4.43 2.05
N PHE A 25 -14.00 3.16 1.69
CA PHE A 25 -14.86 2.65 0.64
C PHE A 25 -15.89 1.70 1.24
N ASN A 26 -17.16 2.02 1.03
CA ASN A 26 -18.26 1.23 1.57
C ASN A 26 -18.51 0.01 0.66
N VAL A 27 -18.33 -1.19 1.22
CA VAL A 27 -18.61 -2.44 0.52
C VAL A 27 -19.85 -3.08 1.13
N ARG A 28 -20.87 -3.30 0.30
CA ARG A 28 -22.13 -3.96 0.68
C ARG A 28 -22.02 -5.46 0.40
N ARG A 29 -22.17 -6.27 1.45
CA ARG A 29 -22.10 -7.74 1.39
C ARG A 29 -23.38 -8.38 1.89
N ARG A 30 -23.80 -9.47 1.27
CA ARG A 30 -24.85 -10.35 1.82
C ARG A 30 -24.29 -11.09 3.02
N THR A 31 -25.07 -11.16 4.10
CA THR A 31 -24.65 -11.91 5.29
C THR A 31 -24.96 -13.39 5.12
N ARG A 32 -24.39 -14.23 5.99
CA ARG A 32 -24.59 -15.70 5.96
C ARG A 32 -25.95 -16.15 6.51
N LYS A 33 -26.87 -15.23 6.81
CA LYS A 33 -28.20 -15.59 7.31
C LYS A 33 -28.98 -16.33 6.21
N GLN A 34 -29.39 -17.56 6.50
CA GLN A 34 -30.15 -18.38 5.55
C GLN A 34 -31.65 -18.06 5.56
N ALA A 35 -32.17 -17.48 6.66
CA ALA A 35 -33.60 -17.22 6.83
C ALA A 35 -34.13 -16.07 5.96
N TYR A 36 -33.29 -15.11 5.57
CA TYR A 36 -33.64 -14.00 4.69
C TYR A 36 -32.39 -13.33 4.13
N ASP A 37 -32.58 -12.60 3.03
CA ASP A 37 -31.54 -11.78 2.42
C ASP A 37 -31.26 -10.56 3.31
N GLU A 38 -30.18 -10.63 4.08
CA GLU A 38 -29.64 -9.49 4.82
C GLU A 38 -28.38 -8.98 4.15
N TYR A 39 -28.27 -7.67 4.00
CA TYR A 39 -27.06 -7.01 3.52
C TYR A 39 -26.46 -6.13 4.61
N ARG A 40 -25.14 -6.13 4.72
CA ARG A 40 -24.38 -5.21 5.59
C ARG A 40 -23.38 -4.44 4.77
N THR A 41 -23.26 -3.16 5.09
CA THR A 41 -22.25 -2.28 4.51
C THR A 41 -21.12 -2.08 5.51
N HIS A 42 -19.89 -2.32 5.10
CA HIS A 42 -18.70 -2.06 5.90
C HIS A 42 -17.75 -1.13 5.14
N GLY A 43 -17.16 -0.16 5.85
CA GLY A 43 -16.15 0.73 5.30
C GLY A 43 -14.79 0.07 5.36
N PHE A 44 -14.19 -0.21 4.19
CA PHE A 44 -12.81 -0.67 4.06
C PHE A 44 -11.90 0.52 3.78
N GLU A 45 -10.78 0.56 4.50
CA GLU A 45 -9.82 1.66 4.41
C GLU A 45 -8.75 1.36 3.36
N VAL A 46 -8.42 2.37 2.57
CA VAL A 46 -7.22 2.44 1.74
C VAL A 46 -6.34 3.50 2.36
N ASP A 47 -5.15 3.09 2.83
CA ASP A 47 -4.28 3.91 3.68
C ASP A 47 -3.75 5.16 2.94
N LEU A 48 -3.42 5.02 1.65
CA LEU A 48 -3.07 6.15 0.77
C LEU A 48 -3.72 6.01 -0.60
N VAL A 49 -4.16 7.14 -1.16
CA VAL A 49 -4.64 7.22 -2.54
C VAL A 49 -3.76 8.18 -3.32
N GLY A 50 -3.08 7.68 -4.35
CA GLY A 50 -2.26 8.49 -5.26
C GLY A 50 -2.92 8.64 -6.61
N ALA A 51 -2.99 9.85 -7.16
CA ALA A 51 -3.71 10.12 -8.38
C ALA A 51 -2.92 11.02 -9.35
N ARG A 52 -3.03 10.71 -10.64
CA ARG A 52 -2.68 11.58 -11.76
C ARG A 52 -3.59 11.22 -12.94
N ARG A 53 -3.63 12.04 -14.00
CA ARG A 53 -4.61 11.93 -15.10
C ARG A 53 -4.89 10.51 -15.62
N ASP A 54 -3.86 9.69 -15.77
CA ASP A 54 -3.90 8.35 -16.38
C ASP A 54 -3.82 7.21 -15.36
N LYS A 55 -3.76 7.51 -14.06
CA LYS A 55 -3.46 6.52 -13.03
C LYS A 55 -4.00 6.87 -11.65
N LEU A 56 -4.71 5.91 -11.06
CA LEU A 56 -5.10 5.92 -9.66
C LEU A 56 -4.42 4.76 -8.93
N ILE A 57 -3.89 5.02 -7.75
CA ILE A 57 -3.27 4.01 -6.89
C ILE A 57 -4.04 3.94 -5.60
N LEU A 58 -4.44 2.72 -5.25
CA LEU A 58 -4.96 2.38 -3.95
C LEU A 58 -3.83 1.64 -3.21
N ALA A 59 -3.32 2.22 -2.12
CA ALA A 59 -2.21 1.65 -1.39
C ALA A 59 -2.64 1.25 0.03
N THR A 60 -2.26 0.05 0.44
CA THR A 60 -2.24 -0.33 1.86
C THR A 60 -0.80 -0.32 2.39
N VAL A 61 -0.62 0.26 3.57
CA VAL A 61 0.67 0.50 4.21
C VAL A 61 0.76 -0.24 5.53
N LYS A 62 1.82 -1.02 5.70
CA LYS A 62 2.05 -1.88 6.85
C LYS A 62 3.41 -1.57 7.49
N SER A 63 3.40 -0.67 8.47
CA SER A 63 4.63 -0.11 9.06
C SER A 63 5.37 -1.05 10.00
N PHE A 64 4.68 -1.83 10.85
CA PHE A 64 5.23 -2.92 11.68
C PHE A 64 6.59 -2.70 12.38
N PHE A 65 6.96 -1.46 12.72
CA PHE A 65 8.17 -1.15 13.49
C PHE A 65 8.08 -1.80 14.88
N GLY A 66 9.05 -2.64 15.24
CA GLY A 66 9.07 -3.39 16.50
C GLY A 66 8.38 -4.78 16.46
N SER A 67 7.93 -5.24 15.29
CA SER A 67 7.31 -6.56 15.14
C SER A 67 8.06 -7.47 14.15
N GLN A 68 7.58 -8.72 14.00
CA GLN A 68 8.12 -9.70 13.07
C GLN A 68 7.89 -9.34 11.59
N GLY A 69 7.08 -8.33 11.26
CA GLY A 69 6.78 -7.91 9.89
C GLY A 69 5.57 -8.61 9.28
N VAL A 70 5.36 -8.42 7.98
CA VAL A 70 4.23 -8.98 7.22
C VAL A 70 4.56 -10.43 6.84
N ALA A 71 3.77 -11.37 7.39
CA ALA A 71 3.89 -12.80 7.09
C ALA A 71 3.01 -13.21 5.91
N ALA A 72 3.47 -14.20 5.14
CA ALA A 72 2.75 -14.68 3.96
C ALA A 72 1.35 -15.18 4.32
N ASP A 73 1.21 -16.01 5.36
CA ASP A 73 -0.09 -16.58 5.74
C ASP A 73 -1.15 -15.52 6.08
N HIS A 74 -0.73 -14.34 6.56
CA HIS A 74 -1.65 -13.25 6.82
C HIS A 74 -2.10 -12.56 5.52
N VAL A 75 -1.16 -12.34 4.60
CA VAL A 75 -1.46 -11.69 3.30
C VAL A 75 -2.28 -12.61 2.43
N LEU A 76 -1.99 -13.91 2.40
CA LEU A 76 -2.65 -14.87 1.52
C LEU A 76 -4.05 -15.31 2.01
N GLY A 77 -4.40 -15.03 3.26
CA GLY A 77 -5.69 -15.44 3.82
C GLY A 77 -5.67 -16.76 4.59
N ASN A 78 -4.49 -17.36 4.82
CA ASN A 78 -4.34 -18.66 5.45
C ASN A 78 -4.39 -18.61 6.99
N ASP A 79 -4.15 -17.43 7.59
CA ASP A 79 -4.23 -17.26 9.05
C ASP A 79 -5.61 -16.73 9.48
N ALA A 80 -6.30 -17.47 10.34
CA ALA A 80 -7.66 -17.12 10.77
C ALA A 80 -7.75 -15.82 11.61
N THR A 81 -6.66 -15.39 12.23
CA THR A 81 -6.63 -14.27 13.17
C THR A 81 -6.24 -12.96 12.49
N TYR A 82 -5.16 -12.99 11.72
CA TYR A 82 -4.49 -11.82 11.18
C TYR A 82 -4.85 -11.51 9.72
N SER A 83 -5.37 -12.50 8.97
CA SER A 83 -5.73 -12.29 7.56
C SER A 83 -6.80 -11.23 7.35
N LYS A 84 -7.67 -10.99 8.34
CA LYS A 84 -8.70 -9.95 8.28
C LYS A 84 -8.12 -8.53 8.11
N TRP A 85 -6.87 -8.29 8.52
CA TRP A 85 -6.18 -7.00 8.33
C TRP A 85 -5.70 -6.77 6.90
N TYR A 86 -5.78 -7.79 6.07
CA TYR A 86 -5.40 -7.80 4.67
C TYR A 86 -6.61 -8.05 3.78
N ALA A 87 -7.84 -7.79 4.27
CA ALA A 87 -9.07 -8.03 3.51
C ALA A 87 -9.08 -7.34 2.13
N LEU A 88 -8.51 -6.13 2.02
CA LEU A 88 -8.35 -5.44 0.74
C LEU A 88 -7.46 -6.20 -0.26
N LEU A 89 -6.53 -7.02 0.24
CA LEU A 89 -5.64 -7.84 -0.57
C LEU A 89 -6.20 -9.24 -0.79
N ASN A 90 -6.75 -9.93 0.22
CA ASN A 90 -7.06 -11.37 0.16
C ASN A 90 -8.54 -11.74 0.06
N GLN A 91 -9.43 -10.77 0.09
CA GLN A 91 -10.86 -11.02 -0.14
C GLN A 91 -11.23 -10.38 -1.47
N ASP A 92 -11.37 -11.21 -2.50
CA ASP A 92 -11.63 -10.79 -3.88
C ASP A 92 -12.85 -9.86 -3.97
N ASP A 93 -13.93 -10.18 -3.26
CA ASP A 93 -15.14 -9.38 -3.25
C ASP A 93 -14.97 -8.01 -2.55
N VAL A 94 -14.13 -7.89 -1.51
CA VAL A 94 -13.73 -6.56 -0.99
C VAL A 94 -12.94 -5.84 -2.05
N ARG A 95 -11.87 -6.47 -2.53
CA ARG A 95 -10.87 -5.88 -3.42
C ARG A 95 -11.53 -5.32 -4.67
N GLU A 96 -12.36 -6.10 -5.33
CA GLU A 96 -13.14 -5.67 -6.49
C GLU A 96 -14.11 -4.54 -6.18
N SER A 97 -14.84 -4.63 -5.05
CA SER A 97 -15.81 -3.59 -4.68
C SER A 97 -15.13 -2.26 -4.37
N VAL A 98 -13.96 -2.29 -3.72
CA VAL A 98 -13.17 -1.10 -3.43
C VAL A 98 -12.64 -0.49 -4.73
N VAL A 99 -12.10 -1.29 -5.65
CA VAL A 99 -11.59 -0.81 -6.94
C VAL A 99 -12.69 -0.23 -7.81
N LYS A 100 -13.85 -0.90 -7.91
CA LYS A 100 -15.03 -0.38 -8.62
C LYS A 100 -15.54 0.91 -7.96
N GLY A 101 -15.61 0.94 -6.63
CA GLY A 101 -16.00 2.13 -5.89
C GLY A 101 -15.03 3.30 -6.08
N ALA A 102 -13.73 3.03 -6.23
CA ALA A 102 -12.73 4.05 -6.53
C ALA A 102 -12.84 4.58 -7.97
N ALA A 103 -13.05 3.68 -8.94
CA ALA A 103 -13.33 4.05 -10.33
C ALA A 103 -14.51 5.01 -10.42
N GLU A 104 -15.64 4.65 -9.82
CA GLU A 104 -16.86 5.46 -9.80
C GLU A 104 -16.65 6.78 -9.06
N ARG A 105 -16.05 6.73 -7.86
CA ARG A 105 -15.89 7.92 -7.00
C ARG A 105 -14.98 8.98 -7.62
N PHE A 106 -13.95 8.56 -8.36
CA PHE A 106 -12.92 9.48 -8.86
C PHE A 106 -12.90 9.63 -10.38
N GLY A 107 -13.75 8.91 -11.11
CA GLY A 107 -13.86 9.00 -12.56
C GLY A 107 -12.68 8.39 -13.31
N TYR A 108 -12.17 7.25 -12.83
CA TYR A 108 -11.10 6.49 -13.50
C TYR A 108 -11.66 5.23 -14.15
N ASP A 109 -11.07 4.82 -15.26
CA ASP A 109 -11.30 3.50 -15.83
C ASP A 109 -10.63 2.42 -14.95
N LEU A 110 -11.20 1.22 -14.92
CA LEU A 110 -10.68 0.14 -14.06
C LEU A 110 -9.22 -0.21 -14.38
N ASP A 111 -8.82 -0.12 -15.65
CA ASP A 111 -7.46 -0.40 -16.12
C ASP A 111 -6.44 0.70 -15.74
N GLN A 112 -6.91 1.84 -15.25
CA GLN A 112 -6.06 2.92 -14.71
C GLN A 112 -5.79 2.75 -13.21
N ILE A 113 -6.44 1.77 -12.54
CA ILE A 113 -6.35 1.60 -11.09
C ILE A 113 -5.33 0.52 -10.74
N GLU A 114 -4.31 0.87 -9.96
CA GLU A 114 -3.34 -0.07 -9.40
C GLU A 114 -3.56 -0.29 -7.91
N LEU A 115 -3.47 -1.54 -7.45
CA LEU A 115 -3.43 -1.88 -6.02
C LEU A 115 -1.98 -2.13 -5.58
N ARG A 116 -1.57 -1.52 -4.46
CA ARG A 116 -0.20 -1.63 -3.93
C ARG A 116 -0.18 -1.99 -2.45
N LEU A 117 0.73 -2.88 -2.07
CA LEU A 117 1.12 -3.16 -0.69
C LEU A 117 2.50 -2.54 -0.43
N TYR A 118 2.58 -1.63 0.53
CA TYR A 118 3.84 -1.12 1.06
C TYR A 118 4.07 -1.71 2.45
N ALA A 119 5.14 -2.49 2.61
CA ALA A 119 5.48 -3.12 3.87
C ALA A 119 6.85 -2.66 4.34
N ARG A 120 6.98 -2.24 5.59
CA ARG A 120 8.30 -1.90 6.15
C ARG A 120 9.24 -3.11 6.12
N ARG A 121 8.70 -4.27 6.44
CA ARG A 121 9.43 -5.54 6.48
C ARG A 121 8.47 -6.66 6.14
N LEU A 122 8.88 -7.49 5.18
CA LEU A 122 8.33 -8.81 4.94
C LEU A 122 9.05 -9.77 5.91
N SER A 123 8.32 -10.63 6.60
CA SER A 123 8.78 -11.20 7.87
C SER A 123 10.10 -11.99 7.75
N THR A 124 10.18 -12.82 6.72
CA THR A 124 11.33 -13.63 6.32
C THR A 124 11.53 -13.56 4.80
N PRO A 125 12.73 -13.86 4.27
CA PRO A 125 12.95 -13.95 2.82
C PRO A 125 12.00 -14.93 2.12
N ALA A 126 11.67 -16.05 2.78
CA ALA A 126 10.68 -16.98 2.28
C ALA A 126 9.28 -16.34 2.21
N SER A 127 8.85 -15.63 3.26
CA SER A 127 7.56 -14.94 3.23
C SER A 127 7.52 -13.84 2.16
N GLU A 128 8.62 -13.12 1.97
CA GLU A 128 8.73 -12.14 0.89
C GLU A 128 8.55 -12.77 -0.48
N SER A 129 9.27 -13.86 -0.76
CA SER A 129 9.15 -14.58 -2.02
C SER A 129 7.72 -15.07 -2.25
N THR A 130 7.10 -15.69 -1.24
CA THR A 130 5.71 -16.16 -1.31
C THR A 130 4.72 -15.01 -1.56
N ILE A 131 4.85 -13.89 -0.84
CA ILE A 131 3.97 -12.72 -0.99
C ILE A 131 4.10 -12.13 -2.39
N ARG A 132 5.32 -12.00 -2.91
CA ARG A 132 5.57 -11.45 -4.25
C ARG A 132 5.04 -12.37 -5.34
N ALA A 133 5.25 -13.68 -5.22
CA ALA A 133 4.72 -14.67 -6.15
C ALA A 133 3.19 -14.63 -6.19
N TRP A 134 2.55 -14.69 -5.01
CA TRP A 134 1.10 -14.59 -4.90
C TRP A 134 0.56 -13.28 -5.50
N ALA A 135 1.19 -12.14 -5.18
CA ALA A 135 0.76 -10.83 -5.65
C ALA A 135 0.85 -10.69 -7.19
N ALA A 136 1.84 -11.33 -7.82
CA ALA A 136 2.00 -11.38 -9.27
C ALA A 136 0.90 -12.20 -9.97
N GLU A 137 0.22 -13.11 -9.26
CA GLU A 137 -0.93 -13.85 -9.79
C GLU A 137 -2.25 -13.05 -9.63
N GLN A 138 -2.31 -12.13 -8.67
CA GLN A 138 -3.52 -11.35 -8.38
C GLN A 138 -3.71 -10.21 -9.38
N HIS A 139 -4.57 -10.39 -10.37
CA HIS A 139 -4.93 -9.35 -11.34
C HIS A 139 -6.13 -8.53 -10.83
N VAL A 140 -5.93 -7.22 -10.68
CA VAL A 140 -6.92 -6.28 -10.15
C VAL A 140 -6.76 -4.91 -10.83
N GLY A 141 -7.87 -4.39 -11.36
CA GLY A 141 -7.84 -3.13 -12.11
C GLY A 141 -6.89 -3.21 -13.32
N GLY A 142 -5.88 -2.33 -13.35
CA GLY A 142 -4.89 -2.20 -14.42
C GLY A 142 -3.76 -3.23 -14.44
N GLY A 143 -3.68 -4.14 -13.47
CA GLY A 143 -2.61 -5.14 -13.47
C GLY A 143 -2.50 -5.95 -12.19
N VAL A 144 -1.29 -6.42 -11.91
CA VAL A 144 -1.03 -7.23 -10.72
C VAL A 144 -0.90 -6.38 -9.46
N VAL A 145 -1.13 -6.97 -8.28
CA VAL A 145 -0.84 -6.31 -7.01
C VAL A 145 0.67 -6.07 -6.89
N LYS A 146 1.08 -4.81 -6.70
CA LYS A 146 2.51 -4.49 -6.54
C LYS A 146 2.91 -4.48 -5.07
N VAL A 147 4.10 -5.00 -4.77
CA VAL A 147 4.63 -5.10 -3.41
C VAL A 147 5.94 -4.31 -3.30
N TYR A 148 5.98 -3.36 -2.38
CA TYR A 148 7.15 -2.53 -2.11
C TYR A 148 7.59 -2.69 -0.66
N ASP A 149 8.90 -2.84 -0.47
CA ASP A 149 9.51 -2.92 0.85
C ASP A 149 10.03 -1.55 1.32
N ALA A 150 10.47 -1.44 2.58
CA ALA A 150 11.07 -0.20 3.09
C ALA A 150 12.30 0.25 2.30
N ARG A 151 13.08 -0.68 1.74
CA ARG A 151 14.26 -0.35 0.94
C ARG A 151 13.86 0.39 -0.33
N SER A 152 12.87 -0.14 -1.05
CA SER A 152 12.33 0.47 -2.27
C SER A 152 11.77 1.87 -1.98
N VAL A 153 11.00 2.02 -0.89
CA VAL A 153 10.47 3.32 -0.46
C VAL A 153 11.61 4.29 -0.13
N LEU A 154 12.59 3.86 0.68
CA LEU A 154 13.69 4.71 1.08
C LEU A 154 14.57 5.12 -0.12
N GLN A 155 14.76 4.25 -1.10
CA GLN A 155 15.49 4.58 -2.33
C GLN A 155 14.79 5.69 -3.10
N ALA A 156 13.48 5.60 -3.30
CA ALA A 156 12.69 6.65 -3.94
C ALA A 156 12.76 7.98 -3.18
N VAL A 157 12.61 7.92 -1.85
CA VAL A 157 12.62 9.10 -0.97
C VAL A 157 14.01 9.75 -0.92
N ARG A 158 15.11 8.98 -0.86
CA ARG A 158 16.47 9.53 -0.96
C ARG A 158 16.74 10.18 -2.31
N GLN A 159 16.21 9.59 -3.40
CA GLN A 159 16.34 10.20 -4.71
C GLN A 159 15.55 11.51 -4.80
N ALA A 160 14.33 11.57 -4.25
CA ALA A 160 13.55 12.79 -4.15
C ALA A 160 14.26 13.87 -3.30
N ALA A 161 14.95 13.47 -2.22
CA ALA A 161 15.68 14.38 -1.34
C ALA A 161 16.85 15.13 -2.03
N ARG A 162 17.37 14.58 -3.13
CA ARG A 162 18.39 15.25 -3.96
C ARG A 162 17.81 16.40 -4.79
N SER A 163 16.49 16.46 -4.97
CA SER A 163 15.82 17.56 -5.65
C SER A 163 15.76 18.82 -4.78
N LYS A 164 16.03 19.98 -5.38
CA LYS A 164 15.92 21.30 -4.73
C LYS A 164 14.48 21.82 -4.66
N GLN A 165 13.54 21.15 -5.32
CA GLN A 165 12.15 21.60 -5.46
C GLN A 165 11.27 21.22 -4.26
N TYR A 166 11.61 20.15 -3.55
CA TYR A 166 10.88 19.78 -2.34
C TYR A 166 11.47 20.48 -1.11
N ARG A 167 10.72 21.44 -0.57
CA ARG A 167 11.15 22.27 0.57
C ARG A 167 10.40 21.95 1.86
N ASP A 168 9.10 21.65 1.76
CA ASP A 168 8.21 21.56 2.93
C ASP A 168 7.72 20.12 3.17
N SER A 169 8.65 19.20 3.40
CA SER A 169 8.34 17.82 3.80
C SER A 169 9.14 17.45 5.04
N ALA A 170 8.44 17.07 6.11
CA ALA A 170 9.06 16.62 7.35
C ALA A 170 10.00 15.42 7.11
N VAL A 171 9.60 14.50 6.22
CA VAL A 171 10.40 13.33 5.82
C VAL A 171 11.73 13.76 5.17
N LEU A 172 11.67 14.73 4.26
CA LEU A 172 12.89 15.23 3.60
C LEU A 172 13.78 16.02 4.54
N ALA A 173 13.20 16.82 5.44
CA ALA A 173 13.96 17.52 6.47
C ALA A 173 14.68 16.51 7.37
N THR A 174 13.99 15.46 7.82
CA THR A 174 14.59 14.37 8.60
C THR A 174 15.73 13.70 7.84
N LEU A 175 15.54 13.34 6.57
CA LEU A 175 16.62 12.72 5.79
C LEU A 175 17.82 13.64 5.63
N LYS A 176 17.61 14.94 5.33
CA LYS A 176 18.70 15.91 5.18
C LYS A 176 19.48 16.08 6.48
N VAL A 177 18.80 16.11 7.63
CA VAL A 177 19.46 16.15 8.95
C VAL A 177 20.32 14.91 9.15
N LEU A 178 19.77 13.71 8.93
CA LEU A 178 20.50 12.46 9.12
C LEU A 178 21.68 12.30 8.15
N ASP A 179 21.57 12.81 6.93
CA ASP A 179 22.64 12.83 5.93
C ASP A 179 23.75 13.81 6.34
N ALA A 180 23.38 15.02 6.80
CA ALA A 180 24.32 16.02 7.28
C ALA A 180 25.07 15.62 8.56
N THR A 181 24.56 14.64 9.31
CA THR A 181 25.20 14.09 10.52
C THR A 181 25.84 12.72 10.30
N ASP A 182 26.05 12.30 9.04
CA ASP A 182 26.63 11.00 8.66
C ASP A 182 25.95 9.79 9.35
N SER A 183 24.67 9.96 9.70
CA SER A 183 23.89 8.98 10.46
C SER A 183 23.11 8.02 9.55
N LEU A 184 23.10 8.29 8.24
CA LEU A 184 22.54 7.40 7.23
C LEU A 184 23.58 6.40 6.73
N ARG A 185 23.27 5.11 6.86
CA ARG A 185 24.04 4.07 6.16
C ARG A 185 23.85 4.19 4.64
N PRO A 186 24.88 3.88 3.84
CA PRO A 186 24.70 3.68 2.40
C PRO A 186 23.64 2.60 2.14
N LEU A 187 22.80 2.81 1.13
CA LEU A 187 22.00 1.71 0.59
C LEU A 187 22.99 0.83 -0.18
N SER A 188 23.35 -0.34 0.34
CA SER A 188 24.23 -1.25 -0.38
C SER A 188 23.57 -1.67 -1.69
N SER A 189 24.29 -1.47 -2.79
CA SER A 189 23.90 -1.87 -4.14
C SER A 189 24.30 -3.32 -4.36
N GLU A 190 23.54 -4.27 -3.83
CA GLU A 190 23.69 -5.68 -4.22
C GLU A 190 22.32 -6.31 -4.46
N ASN A 191 22.25 -6.94 -5.65
CA ASN A 191 21.14 -7.71 -6.21
C ASN A 191 20.89 -9.00 -5.43
#